data_AF-A0A7L9BLM2-F1
#
_entry.id   AF-A0A7L9BLM2-F1
#
_cell.length_a   1.000
_cell.length_b   1.000
_cell.length_c   1.000
_cell.angle_alpha   90.00
_cell.angle_beta   90.00
_cell.angle_gamma   90.00
#
_symmetry.space_group_name_H-M   'P 1'
#
loop_
_entity.id
_entity.type
_entity.pdbx_description
1 polymer ?
#
loop_
_entity_poly.entity_id
_entity_poly.type
_entity_poly.pdbx_seq_one_letter_code
_entity_poly.pdbx_strand_id
1 'polypeptide(L)'
;MILKIFKAVWFLSMLAALANLLYVYAGLPEEVAIYEDRQDVYYTAREGLFYSAMILLALLNVLVYLFSKKLTPSERFRTWLHGLVITFNIFFIIGFSFMGLYNSSEKFDFSRIGWVIYSSVGLIVIWMVGWPIVRLFRRNTP
;
A
#
# COMPACT_ATOMS: atom_id res chain seq x y z
N MET A 1 5.71 12.94 20.66
CA MET A 1 6.84 13.01 19.69
C MET A 1 6.71 11.99 18.58
N ILE A 2 6.48 10.71 18.92
CA ILE A 2 6.37 9.62 17.95
C ILE A 2 5.31 9.87 16.86
N LEU A 3 4.15 10.45 17.20
CA LEU A 3 3.11 10.77 16.22
C LEU A 3 3.60 11.75 15.13
N LYS A 4 4.49 12.70 15.47
CA LYS A 4 5.02 13.65 14.48
C LYS A 4 5.91 12.95 13.45
N ILE A 5 6.70 11.98 13.90
CA ILE A 5 7.54 11.15 13.02
C ILE A 5 6.65 10.32 12.10
N PHE A 6 5.65 9.61 12.65
CA PHE A 6 4.72 8.82 11.86
C PHE A 6 3.94 9.67 10.83
N LYS A 7 3.58 10.91 11.16
CA LYS A 7 3.01 11.86 10.20
C LYS A 7 3.96 12.21 9.06
N ALA A 8 5.22 12.51 9.38
CA ALA A 8 6.21 12.84 8.37
C ALA A 8 6.49 11.65 7.45
N VAL A 9 6.71 10.46 8.02
CA VAL A 9 6.95 9.22 7.27
C VAL A 9 5.73 8.84 6.44
N TRP A 10 4.52 8.98 6.99
CA TRP A 10 3.28 8.77 6.25
C TRP A 10 3.20 9.68 5.02
N PHE A 11 3.43 10.98 5.18
CA PHE A 11 3.40 11.93 4.08
C PHE A 11 4.44 11.59 3.00
N LEU A 12 5.68 11.29 3.40
CA LEU A 12 6.73 10.87 2.48
C LEU A 12 6.39 9.55 1.76
N SER A 13 5.83 8.57 2.47
CA SER A 13 5.41 7.30 1.88
C SER A 13 4.30 7.47 0.84
N MET A 14 3.37 8.40 1.08
CA MET A 14 2.29 8.72 0.15
C MET A 14 2.85 9.40 -1.11
N LEU A 15 3.78 10.36 -0.96
CA LEU A 15 4.46 10.97 -2.09
C LEU A 15 5.27 9.94 -2.90
N ALA A 16 5.98 9.04 -2.22
CA ALA A 16 6.72 7.97 -2.87
C ALA A 16 5.80 7.00 -3.64
N ALA A 17 4.67 6.61 -3.04
CA ALA A 17 3.68 5.76 -3.71
C ALA A 17 3.06 6.44 -4.93
N LEU A 18 2.74 7.74 -4.83
CA LEU A 18 2.23 8.53 -5.95
C LEU A 18 3.28 8.67 -7.07
N ALA A 19 4.52 9.03 -6.73
CA ALA A 19 5.59 9.14 -7.71
C ALA A 19 5.86 7.80 -8.42
N ASN A 20 5.85 6.69 -7.67
CA ASN A 20 5.98 5.36 -8.23
C ASN A 20 4.82 5.01 -9.17
N LEU A 21 3.57 5.33 -8.79
CA LEU A 21 2.40 5.10 -9.63
C LEU A 21 2.47 5.89 -10.94
N LEU A 22 2.88 7.16 -10.88
CA LEU A 22 3.08 8.00 -12.07
C LEU A 22 4.19 7.44 -12.97
N TYR A 23 5.29 6.99 -12.37
CA TYR A 23 6.40 6.39 -13.10
C TYR A 23 5.97 5.10 -13.81
N VAL A 24 5.29 4.19 -13.10
CA VAL A 24 4.76 2.95 -13.66
C VAL A 24 3.77 3.26 -14.79
N TYR A 25 2.83 4.17 -14.56
CA TYR A 25 1.85 4.57 -15.57
C TYR A 25 2.50 5.05 -16.87
N ALA A 26 3.56 5.87 -16.77
CA ALA A 26 4.27 6.37 -17.94
C ALA A 26 4.97 5.25 -18.74
N GLY A 27 5.30 4.13 -18.11
CA GLY A 27 5.95 2.98 -18.75
C GLY A 27 4.99 1.89 -19.22
N LEU A 28 3.70 1.95 -18.89
CA LEU A 28 2.74 0.90 -19.25
C LEU A 28 2.29 1.01 -20.73
N PRO A 29 2.06 -0.13 -21.42
CA PRO A 29 1.43 -0.19 -22.74
C PRO A 29 -0.05 0.26 -22.68
N GLU A 30 -0.70 0.43 -23.84
CA GLU A 30 -2.12 0.83 -23.92
C GLU A 30 -3.05 -0.19 -23.25
N GLU A 31 -2.78 -1.49 -23.47
CA GLU A 31 -3.49 -2.61 -22.85
C GLU A 31 -2.59 -3.30 -21.82
N VAL A 32 -3.10 -3.44 -20.60
CA VAL A 32 -2.38 -3.98 -19.44
C VAL A 32 -3.00 -5.32 -19.06
N ALA A 33 -2.20 -6.37 -19.05
CA ALA A 33 -2.58 -7.67 -18.53
C ALA A 33 -2.72 -7.59 -17.00
N ILE A 34 -3.89 -7.99 -16.51
CA ILE A 34 -4.23 -7.98 -15.07
C ILE A 34 -4.41 -9.39 -14.50
N TYR A 35 -4.65 -10.36 -15.37
CA TYR A 35 -4.86 -11.74 -14.98
C TYR A 35 -4.54 -12.65 -16.17
N GLU A 36 -3.82 -13.73 -15.89
CA GLU A 36 -3.47 -14.77 -16.86
C GLU A 36 -3.90 -16.11 -16.27
N ASP A 37 -4.84 -16.77 -16.95
CA ASP A 37 -5.17 -18.18 -16.73
C ASP A 37 -4.56 -19.01 -17.86
N ARG A 38 -4.53 -20.34 -17.72
CA ARG A 38 -3.83 -21.31 -18.59
C ARG A 38 -4.08 -21.14 -20.09
N GLN A 39 -5.17 -20.49 -20.51
CA GLN A 39 -5.47 -20.22 -21.92
C GLN A 39 -5.88 -18.76 -22.21
N ASP A 40 -6.21 -17.96 -21.20
CA ASP A 40 -6.79 -16.63 -21.38
C ASP A 40 -6.01 -15.58 -20.58
N VAL A 41 -5.62 -14.50 -21.27
CA VAL A 41 -5.08 -13.29 -20.64
C VAL A 41 -6.13 -12.21 -20.71
N TYR A 42 -6.48 -11.65 -19.54
CA TYR A 42 -7.43 -10.56 -19.43
C TYR A 42 -6.68 -9.24 -19.39
N TYR A 43 -7.04 -8.36 -20.34
CA TYR A 43 -6.47 -7.04 -20.50
C TYR A 43 -7.45 -5.96 -20.04
N THR A 44 -6.91 -4.85 -19.57
CA THR A 44 -7.65 -3.62 -19.30
C THR A 44 -6.92 -2.43 -19.91
N ALA A 45 -7.64 -1.36 -20.20
CA ALA A 45 -7.02 -0.09 -20.56
C ALA A 45 -6.14 0.41 -19.41
N ARG A 46 -4.93 0.88 -19.75
CA ARG A 46 -3.97 1.45 -18.80
C ARG A 46 -4.55 2.55 -17.95
N GLU A 47 -5.38 3.41 -18.55
CA GLU A 47 -6.06 4.51 -17.87
C GLU A 47 -7.00 3.98 -16.79
N GLY A 48 -7.72 2.89 -17.08
CA GLY A 48 -8.60 2.22 -16.11
C GLY A 48 -7.85 1.71 -14.89
N LEU A 49 -6.68 1.09 -15.10
CA LEU A 49 -5.81 0.65 -14.01
C LEU A 49 -5.26 1.84 -13.20
N PHE A 50 -4.80 2.89 -13.89
CA PHE A 50 -4.27 4.08 -13.24
C PHE A 50 -5.30 4.80 -12.36
N TYR A 51 -6.49 5.07 -12.89
CA TYR A 51 -7.53 5.76 -12.12
C TYR A 51 -8.04 4.93 -10.95
N SER A 52 -8.16 3.61 -11.11
CA SER A 52 -8.53 2.71 -10.02
C SER A 52 -7.47 2.71 -8.91
N ALA A 53 -6.19 2.65 -9.28
CA ALA A 53 -5.06 2.74 -8.35
C ALA A 53 -5.01 4.09 -7.62
N MET A 54 -5.22 5.20 -8.34
CA MET A 54 -5.30 6.55 -7.78
C MET A 54 -6.42 6.68 -6.75
N ILE A 55 -7.61 6.19 -7.06
CA ILE A 55 -8.76 6.20 -6.13
C ILE A 55 -8.43 5.40 -4.88
N LEU A 56 -7.88 4.19 -5.03
CA LEU A 56 -7.54 3.34 -3.89
C LEU A 56 -6.48 3.99 -2.99
N LEU A 57 -5.42 4.55 -3.58
CA LEU A 57 -4.36 5.26 -2.87
C LEU A 57 -4.92 6.49 -2.13
N ALA A 58 -5.77 7.27 -2.78
CA ALA A 58 -6.40 8.44 -2.20
C ALA A 58 -7.31 8.06 -1.02
N LEU A 59 -8.19 7.08 -1.19
CA LEU A 59 -9.10 6.62 -0.13
C LEU A 59 -8.34 6.20 1.13
N LEU A 60 -7.31 5.36 0.99
CA LEU A 60 -6.54 4.88 2.13
C LEU A 60 -5.76 6.00 2.84
N ASN A 61 -5.21 6.95 2.09
CA ASN A 61 -4.47 8.06 2.68
C ASN A 61 -5.41 9.10 3.32
N VAL A 62 -6.62 9.28 2.80
CA VAL A 62 -7.65 10.13 3.39
C VAL A 62 -8.14 9.58 4.74
N LEU A 63 -8.14 8.26 4.96
CA LEU A 63 -8.54 7.67 6.25
C LEU A 63 -7.80 8.28 7.45
N VAL A 64 -6.52 8.61 7.28
CA VAL A 64 -5.68 9.23 8.32
C VAL A 64 -6.25 10.59 8.78
N TYR A 65 -6.87 11.33 7.86
CA TYR A 65 -7.52 12.61 8.14
C TYR A 65 -8.93 12.46 8.70
N LEU A 66 -9.68 11.44 8.27
CA LEU A 66 -11.01 11.16 8.81
C LEU A 66 -10.93 10.89 10.32
N PHE A 67 -9.93 10.14 10.78
CA PHE A 67 -9.68 9.93 12.21
C PHE A 67 -8.89 11.08 12.86
N SER A 68 -9.36 12.31 12.61
CA SER A 68 -8.79 13.53 13.18
C SER A 68 -8.87 13.55 14.72
N LYS A 69 -8.14 14.49 15.34
CA LYS A 69 -8.15 14.70 16.80
C LYS A 69 -9.56 14.82 17.38
N LYS A 70 -10.55 15.27 16.60
CA LYS A 70 -11.95 15.43 17.02
C LYS A 70 -12.68 14.08 17.17
N LEU A 71 -12.39 13.12 16.28
CA LEU A 71 -13.05 11.81 16.25
C LEU A 71 -12.33 10.77 17.11
N THR A 72 -11.00 10.88 17.26
CA THR A 72 -10.25 9.97 18.12
C THR A 72 -9.19 10.72 18.93
N PRO A 73 -9.45 10.98 20.22
CA PRO A 73 -8.52 11.75 21.06
C PRO A 73 -7.19 11.03 21.28
N SER A 74 -7.21 9.69 21.27
CA SER A 74 -6.03 8.90 21.64
C SER A 74 -4.89 9.10 20.63
N GLU A 75 -3.75 9.58 21.12
CA GLU A 75 -2.53 9.73 20.30
C GLU A 75 -2.04 8.38 19.81
N ARG A 76 -2.14 7.34 20.64
CA ARG A 76 -1.67 5.99 20.33
C ARG A 76 -2.40 5.36 19.13
N PHE A 77 -3.73 5.46 19.08
CA PHE A 77 -4.49 4.96 17.92
C PHE A 77 -4.11 5.69 16.65
N ARG A 78 -3.98 7.02 16.72
CA ARG A 78 -3.57 7.82 15.56
C ARG A 78 -2.19 7.40 15.06
N THR A 79 -1.22 7.19 15.96
CA THR A 79 0.10 6.68 15.58
C THR A 79 0.01 5.31 14.91
N TRP A 80 -0.78 4.38 15.46
CA TRP A 80 -1.01 3.07 14.84
C TRP A 80 -1.62 3.18 13.44
N LEU A 81 -2.66 4.01 13.27
CA LEU A 81 -3.33 4.21 11.99
C LEU A 81 -2.38 4.78 10.94
N HIS A 82 -1.55 5.77 11.28
CA HIS A 82 -0.52 6.27 10.36
C HIS A 82 0.45 5.16 9.96
N GLY A 83 0.88 4.34 10.92
CA GLY A 83 1.73 3.19 10.66
C GLY A 83 1.08 2.19 9.70
N LEU A 84 -0.19 1.87 9.90
CA LEU A 84 -0.93 0.98 9.02
C LEU A 84 -1.00 1.54 7.58
N VAL A 85 -1.30 2.83 7.42
CA VAL A 85 -1.34 3.45 6.09
C VAL A 85 0.04 3.51 5.44
N ILE A 86 1.12 3.71 6.21
CA ILE A 86 2.51 3.57 5.72
C ILE A 86 2.74 2.17 5.14
N THR A 87 2.31 1.10 5.84
CA THR A 87 2.49 -0.27 5.33
C THR A 87 1.71 -0.53 4.04
N PHE A 88 0.51 0.05 3.90
CA PHE A 88 -0.23 0.03 2.64
C PHE A 88 0.47 0.79 1.52
N ASN A 89 1.03 1.97 1.79
CA ASN A 89 1.78 2.73 0.78
C ASN A 89 3.01 1.95 0.28
N ILE A 90 3.72 1.25 1.17
CA ILE A 90 4.83 0.37 0.79
C ILE A 90 4.34 -0.78 -0.10
N PHE A 91 3.23 -1.42 0.26
CA PHE A 91 2.62 -2.46 -0.56
C PHE A 91 2.22 -1.92 -1.95
N PHE A 92 1.67 -0.72 -2.04
CA PHE A 92 1.34 -0.10 -3.32
C PHE A 92 2.56 0.17 -4.18
N ILE A 93 3.67 0.64 -3.59
CA ILE A 93 4.92 0.81 -4.32
C ILE A 93 5.32 -0.53 -4.94
N ILE A 94 5.40 -1.59 -4.14
CA ILE A 94 5.78 -2.93 -4.60
C ILE A 94 4.81 -3.47 -5.66
N GLY A 95 3.51 -3.38 -5.40
CA GLY A 95 2.46 -3.89 -6.28
C GLY A 95 2.44 -3.18 -7.63
N PHE A 96 2.51 -1.84 -7.65
CA PHE A 96 2.56 -1.09 -8.91
C PHE A 96 3.85 -1.35 -9.68
N SER A 97 5.00 -1.38 -8.99
CA SER A 97 6.26 -1.72 -9.65
C SER A 97 6.23 -3.12 -10.26
N PHE A 98 5.62 -4.10 -9.57
CA PHE A 98 5.41 -5.43 -10.12
C PHE A 98 4.53 -5.40 -11.37
N MET A 99 3.39 -4.69 -11.34
CA MET A 99 2.52 -4.56 -12.51
C MET A 99 3.25 -3.94 -13.71
N GLY A 100 4.09 -2.93 -13.48
CA GLY A 100 4.93 -2.32 -14.51
C GLY A 100 5.95 -3.29 -15.10
N LEU A 101 6.63 -4.08 -14.25
CA LEU A 101 7.60 -5.08 -14.70
C LEU A 101 6.94 -6.23 -15.46
N TYR A 102 5.79 -6.72 -14.99
CA TYR A 102 5.07 -7.82 -15.62
C TYR A 102 4.50 -7.44 -17.01
N ASN A 103 4.11 -6.18 -17.19
CA ASN A 103 3.61 -5.65 -18.47
C ASN A 103 4.69 -5.00 -19.35
N SER A 104 5.96 -5.12 -18.96
CA SER A 104 7.08 -4.66 -19.78
C SER A 104 7.39 -5.65 -20.89
N SER A 105 7.91 -5.15 -22.02
CA SER A 105 8.41 -5.98 -23.11
C SER A 105 9.76 -6.65 -22.80
N GLU A 106 10.38 -6.30 -21.68
CA GLU A 106 11.64 -6.88 -21.21
C GLU A 106 11.44 -8.19 -20.45
N LYS A 107 12.37 -9.14 -20.63
CA LYS A 107 12.35 -10.41 -19.90
C LYS A 107 12.95 -10.24 -18.50
N PHE A 108 12.10 -10.19 -17.49
CA PHE A 108 12.52 -10.15 -16.08
C PHE A 108 12.50 -11.53 -15.42
N ASP A 109 13.43 -11.75 -14.48
CA ASP A 109 13.43 -12.92 -13.61
C ASP A 109 12.55 -12.65 -12.38
N PHE A 110 11.44 -13.39 -12.27
CA PHE A 110 10.46 -13.27 -11.19
C PHE A 110 10.70 -14.24 -10.02
N SER A 111 11.79 -15.02 -10.01
CA SER A 111 12.07 -16.05 -9.00
C SER A 111 12.03 -15.54 -7.55
N ARG A 112 12.36 -14.27 -7.33
CA ARG A 112 12.41 -13.65 -6.00
C ARG A 112 11.24 -12.71 -5.69
N ILE A 113 10.41 -12.37 -6.68
CA ILE A 113 9.38 -11.33 -6.50
C ILE A 113 8.28 -11.78 -5.53
N GLY A 114 7.97 -13.08 -5.52
CA GLY A 114 6.99 -13.66 -4.61
C GLY A 114 7.34 -13.35 -3.15
N TRP A 115 8.60 -13.51 -2.76
CA TRP A 115 9.05 -13.18 -1.41
C TRP A 115 8.84 -11.72 -1.04
N VAL A 116 9.06 -10.78 -1.96
CA VAL A 116 8.85 -9.35 -1.73
C VAL A 116 7.37 -9.04 -1.54
N ILE A 117 6.51 -9.59 -2.40
CA ILE A 117 5.05 -9.43 -2.32
C ILE A 117 4.53 -10.02 -1.00
N TYR A 118 4.86 -11.28 -0.69
CA TYR A 118 4.40 -11.93 0.54
C TYR A 118 4.88 -11.20 1.81
N SER A 119 6.11 -10.68 1.81
CA SER A 119 6.64 -9.92 2.95
C SER A 119 5.90 -8.61 3.17
N SER A 120 5.52 -7.90 2.10
CA SER A 120 4.74 -6.66 2.21
C SER A 120 3.31 -6.89 2.69
N VAL A 121 2.66 -7.98 2.25
CA VAL A 121 1.36 -8.41 2.80
C VAL A 121 1.50 -8.81 4.27
N GLY A 122 2.53 -9.59 4.60
CA GLY A 122 2.85 -9.97 5.98
C GLY A 122 3.05 -8.76 6.89
N LEU A 123 3.74 -7.72 6.41
CA LEU A 123 3.93 -6.46 7.12
C LEU A 123 2.59 -5.79 7.44
N ILE A 124 1.66 -5.72 6.48
CA ILE A 124 0.31 -5.17 6.70
C ILE A 124 -0.41 -5.98 7.79
N VAL A 125 -0.40 -7.31 7.70
CA VAL A 125 -1.09 -8.20 8.66
C VAL A 125 -0.52 -8.02 10.06
N ILE A 126 0.81 -8.06 10.20
CA ILE A 126 1.50 -7.86 11.48
C ILE A 126 1.12 -6.50 12.08
N TRP A 127 1.13 -5.43 11.27
CA TRP A 127 0.82 -4.09 11.75
C TRP A 127 -0.65 -3.91 12.13
N MET A 128 -1.55 -4.51 11.35
CA MET A 128 -2.99 -4.49 11.59
C MET A 128 -3.35 -5.16 12.92
N VAL A 129 -2.75 -6.33 13.19
CA VAL A 129 -3.07 -7.14 14.39
C VAL A 129 -2.27 -6.67 15.62
N GLY A 130 -1.12 -6.01 15.45
CA GLY A 130 -0.26 -5.58 16.54
C GLY A 130 -0.95 -4.69 17.57
N TRP A 131 -1.78 -3.74 17.15
CA TRP A 131 -2.49 -2.85 18.10
C TRP A 131 -3.60 -3.55 18.89
N PRO A 132 -4.54 -4.31 18.27
CA PRO A 132 -5.49 -5.16 19.00
C PRO A 132 -4.83 -6.06 20.03
N ILE A 133 -3.75 -6.74 19.64
CA ILE A 133 -2.98 -7.63 20.52
C ILE A 133 -2.41 -6.88 21.73
N VAL A 134 -1.69 -5.78 21.50
CA VAL A 134 -1.09 -4.98 22.58
C VAL A 134 -2.16 -4.45 23.54
N ARG A 135 -3.34 -4.10 23.03
CA ARG A 135 -4.45 -3.64 23.86
C ARG A 135 -5.03 -4.74 24.73
N LEU A 136 -5.15 -5.96 24.21
CA LEU A 136 -5.63 -7.12 24.99
C LEU A 136 -4.67 -7.47 26.12
N PHE A 137 -3.36 -7.53 25.85
CA PHE A 137 -2.36 -7.88 26.86
C PHE A 137 -2.24 -6.82 27.97
N ARG A 138 -2.38 -5.53 27.64
CA ARG A 138 -2.36 -4.46 28.65
C ARG A 138 -3.63 -4.36 29.49
N ARG A 139 -4.73 -4.99 29.08
CA ARG A 139 -5.97 -5.04 29.87
C ARG A 139 -5.91 -6.10 30.97
N ASN A 140 -4.96 -7.05 30.87
CA ASN A 140 -4.81 -8.18 31.79
C ASN A 140 -3.66 -8.01 32.81
N THR A 141 -2.90 -6.91 32.72
CA THR A 141 -1.96 -6.50 33.77
C THR A 141 -2.68 -5.56 34.75
N PRO A 142 -2.79 -5.91 36.04
CA PRO A 142 -3.42 -5.06 37.05
C PRO A 142 -2.71 -3.71 37.22
#